data_AF-A0A3N9U116-F1
#
_entry.id   AF-A0A3N9U116-F1
#
_cell.length_a   1.000
_cell.length_b   1.000
_cell.length_c   1.000
_cell.angle_alpha   90.00
_cell.angle_beta   90.00
_cell.angle_gamma   90.00
#
_symmetry.space_group_name_H-M   'P 1'
#
loop_
_entity.id
_entity.type
_entity.pdbx_description
1 polymer ?
#
loop_
_entity_poly.entity_id
_entity_poly.type
_entity_poly.pdbx_seq_one_letter_code
_entity_poly.pdbx_strand_id
1 'polypeptide(L)'
;MKTIFLSDNQSALQSTLDRVYRNVFLPLFSQDIGFKKHSNQEILICFDSISNSTICVSTNLFSQTNHAKLNEDSDFNQSYYLYYLDHEIEHRSDLSEGFVSVCSSNVKPDQLCDSWLFNGETRSLYSRNEQQSFDASEHFAWIILLLAHDFPIEDSLVVARSAMNVSRETWPDDIQFFPVFSKQSGVAREAFLPIDRDLFRLYPVVDTFEWVKTLVKAHGVKTAQLRIKDRTSALLDQQVQDVSILSQETGTQLFINDYWRLAIKHQAYGVHLGQEDLDEANIEQIHAANLRLGVSTHGYYEILKAETIRPSYIALGHIFPTTTKSMPSKPQGLVRLGLYQNLINTIMVGDYSIPTVAIGGIDLSNISSVVSQGVDSIAVVRAITQAKDLSRRIGSLFNALDGIKAGEGVIA
;
A
#
# COMPACT_ATOMS: atom_id res chain seq x y z
N MET A 1 -14.87 -17.88 -10.62
CA MET A 1 -14.00 -18.70 -9.73
C MET A 1 -12.61 -18.69 -10.36
N LYS A 2 -11.57 -18.36 -9.60
CA LYS A 2 -10.20 -18.29 -10.15
C LYS A 2 -9.61 -19.69 -10.25
N THR A 3 -8.90 -19.99 -11.33
CA THR A 3 -8.30 -21.31 -11.54
C THR A 3 -6.82 -21.19 -11.90
N ILE A 4 -5.97 -21.92 -11.19
CA ILE A 4 -4.55 -22.09 -11.50
C ILE A 4 -4.39 -23.42 -12.25
N PHE A 5 -3.88 -23.34 -13.48
CA PHE A 5 -3.55 -24.50 -14.30
C PHE A 5 -2.06 -24.80 -14.17
N LEU A 6 -1.73 -26.02 -13.77
CA LEU A 6 -0.37 -26.48 -13.56
C LEU A 6 0.02 -27.51 -14.61
N SER A 7 1.27 -27.49 -15.05
CA SER A 7 1.83 -28.53 -15.92
C SER A 7 1.86 -29.89 -15.20
N ASP A 8 1.63 -30.98 -15.94
CA ASP A 8 1.67 -32.35 -15.41
C ASP A 8 2.99 -32.71 -14.71
N ASN A 9 4.10 -32.06 -15.08
CA ASN A 9 5.43 -32.31 -14.54
C ASN A 9 5.79 -31.50 -13.28
N GLN A 10 4.85 -30.71 -12.72
CA GLN A 10 5.10 -29.78 -11.60
C GLN A 10 4.48 -30.26 -10.27
N SER A 11 4.57 -31.56 -9.95
CA SER A 11 3.91 -32.14 -8.76
C SER A 11 4.42 -31.58 -7.43
N ALA A 12 5.72 -31.26 -7.31
CA ALA A 12 6.31 -30.68 -6.11
C ALA A 12 5.77 -29.26 -5.86
N LEU A 13 5.75 -28.41 -6.89
CA LEU A 13 5.18 -27.08 -6.80
C LEU A 13 3.67 -27.10 -6.51
N GLN A 14 2.92 -28.04 -7.12
CA GLN A 14 1.51 -28.24 -6.81
C GLN A 14 1.31 -28.51 -5.31
N SER A 15 2.11 -29.41 -4.71
CA SER A 15 2.03 -29.71 -3.28
C SER A 15 2.31 -28.49 -2.40
N THR A 16 3.25 -27.64 -2.80
CA THR A 16 3.58 -26.40 -2.09
C THR A 16 2.47 -25.36 -2.20
N LEU A 17 1.93 -25.13 -3.40
CA LEU A 17 0.79 -24.24 -3.63
C LEU A 17 -0.41 -24.64 -2.79
N ASP A 18 -0.77 -25.92 -2.83
CA ASP A 18 -1.85 -26.51 -2.05
C ASP A 18 -1.69 -26.29 -0.55
N ARG A 19 -0.47 -26.50 -0.04
CA ARG A 19 -0.11 -26.34 1.37
C ARG A 19 -0.24 -24.87 1.80
N VAL A 20 0.45 -23.95 1.12
CA VAL A 20 0.42 -22.51 1.44
C VAL A 20 -0.99 -21.92 1.28
N TYR A 21 -1.72 -22.32 0.24
CA TYR A 21 -3.09 -21.86 0.04
C TYR A 21 -4.01 -22.28 1.20
N ARG A 22 -3.99 -23.56 1.59
CA ARG A 22 -4.83 -24.07 2.67
C ARG A 22 -4.48 -23.49 4.03
N ASN A 23 -3.19 -23.30 4.31
CA ASN A 23 -2.73 -22.85 5.62
C ASN A 23 -2.83 -21.34 5.81
N VAL A 24 -2.69 -20.55 4.73
CA VAL A 24 -2.58 -19.09 4.82
C VAL A 24 -3.72 -18.36 4.13
N PHE A 25 -3.87 -18.58 2.82
CA PHE A 25 -4.73 -17.73 2.00
C PHE A 25 -6.21 -18.05 2.17
N LEU A 26 -6.56 -19.34 2.24
CA LEU A 26 -7.96 -19.76 2.40
C LEU A 26 -8.56 -19.22 3.71
N PRO A 27 -7.91 -19.33 4.88
CA PRO A 27 -8.40 -18.72 6.12
C PRO A 27 -8.57 -17.20 6.07
N LEU A 28 -7.67 -16.49 5.37
CA LEU A 28 -7.66 -15.01 5.33
C LEU A 28 -8.67 -14.42 4.35
N PHE A 29 -8.70 -14.95 3.12
CA PHE A 29 -9.45 -14.34 2.02
C PHE A 29 -10.78 -15.03 1.72
N SER A 30 -10.99 -16.26 2.24
CA SER A 30 -12.19 -17.08 1.97
C SER A 30 -12.52 -17.20 0.47
N GLN A 31 -11.53 -17.03 -0.40
CA GLN A 31 -11.67 -17.08 -1.84
C GLN A 31 -11.27 -18.47 -2.34
N ASP A 32 -12.22 -19.17 -2.96
CA ASP A 32 -11.95 -20.46 -3.60
C ASP A 32 -11.08 -20.29 -4.86
N ILE A 33 -9.91 -20.95 -4.84
CA ILE A 33 -9.02 -21.09 -5.98
C ILE A 33 -8.99 -22.56 -6.39
N GLY A 34 -9.40 -22.83 -7.63
CA GLY A 34 -9.31 -24.17 -8.20
C GLY A 34 -7.91 -24.45 -8.75
N PHE A 35 -7.44 -25.70 -8.61
CA PHE A 35 -6.23 -26.17 -9.26
C PHE A 35 -6.59 -27.20 -10.35
N LYS A 36 -6.11 -27.01 -11.57
CA LYS A 36 -6.32 -27.94 -12.70
C LYS A 36 -4.99 -28.31 -13.35
N LYS A 37 -4.90 -29.52 -13.90
CA LYS A 37 -3.75 -29.94 -14.70
C LYS A 37 -3.91 -29.55 -16.16
N HIS A 38 -2.80 -29.23 -16.83
CA HIS A 38 -2.76 -28.90 -18.26
C HIS A 38 -1.51 -29.50 -18.92
N SER A 39 -1.62 -29.85 -20.20
CA SER A 39 -0.57 -30.56 -20.95
C SER A 39 0.63 -29.68 -21.36
N ASN A 40 0.51 -28.35 -21.25
CA ASN A 40 1.63 -27.45 -21.53
C ASN A 40 2.65 -27.43 -20.38
N GLN A 41 3.90 -27.08 -20.66
CA GLN A 41 4.96 -26.91 -19.66
C GLN A 41 4.82 -25.62 -18.82
N GLU A 42 3.81 -24.81 -19.09
CA GLU A 42 3.57 -23.50 -18.46
C GLU A 42 2.53 -23.60 -17.34
N ILE A 43 2.67 -22.80 -16.28
CA ILE A 43 1.56 -22.56 -15.34
C ILE A 43 0.71 -21.47 -15.97
N LEU A 44 -0.62 -21.58 -15.91
CA LEU A 44 -1.53 -20.56 -16.40
C LEU A 44 -2.49 -20.19 -15.27
N ILE A 45 -2.49 -18.94 -14.82
CA ILE A 45 -3.49 -18.42 -13.89
C ILE A 45 -4.60 -17.76 -14.71
N CYS A 46 -5.73 -18.43 -14.85
CA CYS A 46 -6.88 -17.86 -15.56
C CYS A 46 -7.89 -17.29 -14.55
N PHE A 47 -8.27 -16.03 -14.73
CA PHE A 47 -9.30 -15.38 -13.92
C PHE A 47 -10.65 -15.43 -14.63
N ASP A 48 -11.53 -16.34 -14.20
CA ASP A 48 -12.89 -16.35 -14.70
C ASP A 48 -13.82 -15.53 -13.78
N SER A 49 -14.06 -14.28 -14.20
CA SER A 49 -15.36 -13.63 -14.39
C SER A 49 -15.23 -12.12 -14.18
N ILE A 50 -15.60 -11.35 -15.21
CA ILE A 50 -15.73 -9.87 -15.31
C ILE A 50 -14.55 -9.13 -15.98
N SER A 51 -13.29 -9.59 -15.91
CA SER A 51 -12.15 -8.84 -16.50
C SER A 51 -11.45 -9.45 -17.73
N ASN A 52 -11.78 -10.67 -18.17
CA ASN A 52 -11.09 -11.38 -19.28
C ASN A 52 -9.54 -11.44 -19.20
N SER A 53 -8.93 -11.07 -18.08
CA SER A 53 -7.48 -11.11 -17.88
C SER A 53 -7.03 -12.54 -17.58
N THR A 54 -5.97 -12.99 -18.26
CA THR A 54 -5.36 -14.31 -18.02
C THR A 54 -3.89 -14.10 -17.69
N ILE A 55 -3.52 -14.22 -16.40
CA ILE A 55 -2.12 -14.18 -15.98
C ILE A 55 -1.49 -15.54 -16.26
N CYS A 56 -0.78 -15.68 -17.36
CA CYS A 56 0.09 -16.84 -17.53
C CYS A 56 1.21 -16.80 -16.47
N VAL A 57 1.86 -17.90 -16.13
CA VAL A 57 3.13 -17.91 -15.38
C VAL A 57 3.93 -19.10 -15.91
N SER A 58 4.74 -18.99 -16.96
CA SER A 58 5.57 -20.16 -17.32
C SER A 58 6.58 -20.49 -16.20
N THR A 59 7.05 -21.73 -16.03
CA THR A 59 8.23 -21.94 -15.19
C THR A 59 8.89 -23.22 -15.61
N ASN A 60 10.22 -23.25 -15.57
CA ASN A 60 10.96 -24.48 -15.74
C ASN A 60 12.01 -24.59 -14.64
N LEU A 61 11.56 -24.64 -13.38
CA LEU A 61 12.37 -24.73 -12.14
C LEU A 61 13.53 -25.77 -12.20
N PHE A 62 13.62 -26.63 -13.22
CA PHE A 62 14.62 -27.68 -13.38
C PHE A 62 15.40 -27.68 -14.71
N SER A 63 15.28 -26.66 -15.57
CA SER A 63 16.13 -26.57 -16.78
C SER A 63 16.77 -25.19 -16.89
N GLN A 64 18.01 -25.13 -17.39
CA GLN A 64 18.88 -23.93 -17.46
C GLN A 64 18.33 -22.74 -18.27
N THR A 65 17.06 -22.73 -18.65
CA THR A 65 16.35 -21.61 -19.28
C THR A 65 15.02 -21.35 -18.55
N ASN A 66 15.11 -20.91 -17.30
CA ASN A 66 13.98 -20.55 -16.43
C ASN A 66 13.27 -19.29 -16.95
N HIS A 67 11.96 -19.26 -17.20
CA HIS A 67 11.20 -18.01 -17.40
C HIS A 67 9.71 -18.20 -17.12
N ALA A 68 9.01 -17.09 -16.79
CA ALA A 68 7.59 -17.09 -16.43
C ALA A 68 6.74 -15.94 -16.99
N LYS A 69 6.07 -16.11 -18.13
CA LYS A 69 5.26 -15.05 -18.75
C LYS A 69 3.92 -14.77 -18.03
N LEU A 70 3.65 -13.55 -17.58
CA LEU A 70 2.49 -12.99 -16.85
C LEU A 70 1.71 -12.01 -17.72
N ASN A 71 0.45 -12.29 -18.10
CA ASN A 71 -0.36 -11.35 -18.90
C ASN A 71 -1.56 -10.80 -18.11
N GLU A 72 -1.85 -9.52 -18.19
CA GLU A 72 -3.20 -9.01 -17.94
C GLU A 72 -3.79 -8.60 -19.30
N ASP A 73 -5.05 -8.91 -19.61
CA ASP A 73 -5.71 -8.50 -20.87
C ASP A 73 -7.08 -7.90 -20.49
N SER A 74 -7.60 -6.80 -21.03
CA SER A 74 -7.76 -6.48 -22.45
C SER A 74 -7.41 -5.04 -22.89
N ASP A 75 -6.73 -4.24 -22.06
CA ASP A 75 -6.41 -2.83 -22.41
C ASP A 75 -5.05 -2.31 -21.91
N PHE A 76 -4.15 -3.15 -21.37
CA PHE A 76 -2.78 -2.75 -21.01
C PHE A 76 -1.78 -3.89 -21.24
N ASN A 77 -0.71 -3.57 -21.96
CA ASN A 77 0.14 -4.49 -22.72
C ASN A 77 1.40 -4.96 -21.94
N GLN A 78 1.28 -5.29 -20.65
CA GLN A 78 2.45 -5.66 -19.83
C GLN A 78 2.53 -7.17 -19.60
N SER A 79 3.57 -7.79 -20.17
CA SER A 79 3.91 -9.20 -19.95
C SER A 79 5.05 -9.29 -18.93
N TYR A 80 4.81 -9.75 -17.69
CA TYR A 80 5.93 -9.95 -16.76
C TYR A 80 6.63 -11.29 -16.99
N TYR A 81 7.93 -11.40 -16.75
CA TYR A 81 8.68 -12.64 -16.88
C TYR A 81 9.44 -12.96 -15.59
N LEU A 82 9.04 -13.96 -14.81
CA LEU A 82 9.77 -14.38 -13.59
C LEU A 82 10.90 -15.37 -13.92
N TYR A 83 12.11 -15.02 -13.52
CA TYR A 83 13.32 -15.82 -13.65
C TYR A 83 13.91 -16.08 -12.26
N TYR A 84 14.27 -17.32 -11.97
CA TYR A 84 15.14 -17.64 -10.85
C TYR A 84 16.56 -17.77 -11.40
N LEU A 85 17.42 -16.81 -11.08
CA LEU A 85 18.78 -16.70 -11.59
C LEU A 85 19.73 -16.69 -10.40
N ASP A 86 20.92 -17.26 -10.56
CA ASP A 86 21.98 -17.19 -9.54
C ASP A 86 22.79 -15.88 -9.61
N HIS A 87 22.45 -14.96 -10.51
CA HIS A 87 23.16 -13.70 -10.74
C HIS A 87 22.21 -12.53 -10.98
N GLU A 88 22.61 -11.33 -10.53
CA GLU A 88 21.96 -10.06 -10.87
C GLU A 88 22.05 -9.85 -12.39
N ILE A 89 20.93 -9.55 -13.04
CA ILE A 89 20.94 -9.19 -14.46
C ILE A 89 21.38 -7.73 -14.61
N GLU A 90 22.52 -7.53 -15.27
CA GLU A 90 22.84 -6.26 -15.90
C GLU A 90 21.92 -6.09 -17.14
N HIS A 91 21.07 -5.06 -17.08
CA HIS A 91 20.19 -4.55 -18.15
C HIS A 91 20.23 -5.32 -19.48
N ARG A 92 19.36 -6.33 -19.63
CA ARG A 92 19.26 -7.15 -20.86
C ARG A 92 18.39 -6.43 -21.89
N SER A 93 19.03 -5.86 -22.91
CA SER A 93 18.37 -5.14 -24.00
C SER A 93 17.46 -5.99 -24.90
N ASP A 94 17.50 -7.32 -24.73
CA ASP A 94 16.67 -8.32 -25.40
C ASP A 94 15.35 -8.63 -24.67
N LEU A 95 15.16 -8.15 -23.44
CA LEU A 95 13.96 -8.42 -22.64
C LEU A 95 13.03 -7.20 -22.66
N SER A 96 11.81 -7.38 -23.18
CA SER A 96 10.74 -6.37 -23.13
C SER A 96 10.26 -6.12 -21.69
N GLU A 97 9.54 -5.01 -21.46
CA GLU A 97 8.90 -4.63 -20.20
C GLU A 97 8.37 -5.82 -19.38
N GLY A 98 8.61 -5.84 -18.05
CA GLY A 98 8.04 -6.82 -17.12
C GLY A 98 8.97 -7.90 -16.54
N PHE A 99 10.28 -7.85 -16.75
CA PHE A 99 11.23 -8.80 -16.17
C PHE A 99 11.19 -8.84 -14.62
N VAL A 100 11.29 -10.01 -13.99
CA VAL A 100 11.50 -10.19 -12.55
C VAL A 100 12.59 -11.25 -12.33
N SER A 101 13.74 -10.90 -11.76
CA SER A 101 14.77 -11.82 -11.28
C SER A 101 14.63 -12.09 -9.79
N VAL A 102 14.67 -13.35 -9.41
CA VAL A 102 14.78 -13.79 -8.03
C VAL A 102 16.15 -14.42 -7.86
N CYS A 103 16.94 -13.89 -6.91
CA CYS A 103 18.29 -14.33 -6.50
C CYS A 103 19.47 -13.65 -7.26
N SER A 104 20.48 -13.24 -6.49
CA SER A 104 21.79 -12.79 -6.96
C SER A 104 22.80 -13.01 -5.85
N SER A 105 23.63 -14.03 -5.99
CA SER A 105 24.73 -14.34 -5.06
C SER A 105 25.98 -13.49 -5.32
N ASN A 106 25.97 -12.57 -6.30
CA ASN A 106 27.20 -11.93 -6.78
C ASN A 106 27.51 -10.55 -6.21
N VAL A 107 26.66 -10.01 -5.32
CA VAL A 107 27.00 -8.78 -4.57
C VAL A 107 27.52 -9.08 -3.16
N LYS A 108 27.28 -10.30 -2.67
CA LYS A 108 27.87 -11.01 -1.52
C LYS A 108 27.08 -12.32 -1.35
N PRO A 109 27.67 -13.44 -0.90
CA PRO A 109 26.96 -14.72 -0.77
C PRO A 109 25.75 -14.72 0.20
N ASP A 110 25.58 -13.67 1.02
CA ASP A 110 24.77 -13.74 2.24
C ASP A 110 23.43 -12.96 2.18
N GLN A 111 23.05 -12.33 1.05
CA GLN A 111 21.84 -11.51 0.99
C GLN A 111 21.05 -11.67 -0.31
N LEU A 112 19.87 -12.30 -0.20
CA LEU A 112 18.95 -12.51 -1.32
C LEU A 112 18.22 -11.23 -1.72
N CYS A 113 17.87 -11.13 -3.01
CA CYS A 113 17.08 -10.04 -3.55
C CYS A 113 16.06 -10.49 -4.60
N ASP A 114 15.03 -9.67 -4.77
CA ASP A 114 14.11 -9.67 -5.89
C ASP A 114 14.31 -8.39 -6.69
N SER A 115 14.56 -8.52 -7.99
CA SER A 115 14.73 -7.39 -8.90
C SER A 115 13.70 -7.46 -10.01
N TRP A 116 13.14 -6.34 -10.46
CA TRP A 116 12.22 -6.34 -11.60
C TRP A 116 12.30 -5.07 -12.43
N LEU A 117 11.85 -5.14 -13.67
CA LEU A 117 11.71 -4.01 -14.57
C LEU A 117 10.27 -3.47 -14.49
N PHE A 118 10.15 -2.18 -14.24
CA PHE A 118 8.89 -1.45 -14.28
C PHE A 118 9.09 -0.13 -15.02
N ASN A 119 8.34 0.10 -16.10
CA ASN A 119 8.45 1.30 -16.95
C ASN A 119 9.89 1.64 -17.40
N GLY A 120 10.69 0.63 -17.72
CA GLY A 120 12.09 0.80 -18.14
C GLY A 120 13.09 1.01 -17.01
N GLU A 121 12.66 1.01 -15.74
CA GLU A 121 13.54 1.11 -14.58
C GLU A 121 13.70 -0.24 -13.87
N THR A 122 14.93 -0.57 -13.49
CA THR A 122 15.22 -1.71 -12.62
C THR A 122 14.97 -1.33 -11.16
N ARG A 123 14.04 -2.02 -10.53
CA ARG A 123 13.73 -1.96 -9.09
C ARG A 123 14.31 -3.18 -8.39
N SER A 124 14.60 -3.07 -7.10
CA SER A 124 15.11 -4.19 -6.30
C SER A 124 14.70 -4.09 -4.84
N LEU A 125 14.47 -5.26 -4.24
CA LEU A 125 14.19 -5.47 -2.82
C LEU A 125 15.21 -6.46 -2.27
N TYR A 126 15.79 -6.15 -1.11
CA TYR A 126 16.81 -6.96 -0.47
C TYR A 126 16.27 -7.54 0.84
N SER A 127 16.61 -8.79 1.14
CA SER A 127 16.31 -9.37 2.45
C SER A 127 16.95 -8.53 3.55
N ARG A 128 16.19 -8.19 4.59
CA ARG A 128 16.71 -7.42 5.74
C ARG A 128 17.75 -8.21 6.53
N ASN A 129 17.53 -9.52 6.68
CA ASN A 129 18.37 -10.43 7.44
C ASN A 129 19.07 -11.43 6.51
N GLU A 130 20.22 -11.94 6.95
CA GLU A 130 20.88 -13.08 6.31
C GLU A 130 19.97 -14.31 6.41
N GLN A 131 19.69 -14.95 5.28
CA GLN A 131 18.89 -16.18 5.23
C GLN A 131 19.83 -17.39 5.12
N GLN A 132 19.73 -18.33 6.07
CA GLN A 132 20.55 -19.56 6.06
C GLN A 132 20.15 -20.51 4.93
N SER A 133 18.90 -20.47 4.47
CA SER A 133 18.37 -21.30 3.38
C SER A 133 17.22 -20.59 2.67
N PHE A 134 17.11 -20.79 1.36
CA PHE A 134 16.03 -20.24 0.52
C PHE A 134 15.31 -21.35 -0.24
N ASP A 135 13.99 -21.44 -0.08
CA ASP A 135 13.13 -22.33 -0.87
C ASP A 135 12.48 -21.55 -2.03
N ALA A 136 13.05 -21.70 -3.22
CA ALA A 136 12.54 -21.06 -4.44
C ALA A 136 11.12 -21.53 -4.80
N SER A 137 10.75 -22.78 -4.48
CA SER A 137 9.41 -23.30 -4.77
C SER A 137 8.37 -22.68 -3.86
N GLU A 138 8.70 -22.48 -2.58
CA GLU A 138 7.83 -21.80 -1.63
C GLU A 138 7.67 -20.32 -1.97
N HIS A 139 8.77 -19.61 -2.21
CA HIS A 139 8.74 -18.21 -2.66
C HIS A 139 7.86 -18.02 -3.90
N PHE A 140 8.00 -18.91 -4.88
CA PHE A 140 7.20 -18.87 -6.10
C PHE A 140 5.70 -19.14 -5.86
N ALA A 141 5.38 -20.10 -4.99
CA ALA A 141 4.01 -20.39 -4.62
C ALA A 141 3.32 -19.17 -3.98
N TRP A 142 4.03 -18.45 -3.12
CA TRP A 142 3.53 -17.19 -2.55
C TRP A 142 3.23 -16.15 -3.63
N ILE A 143 4.15 -15.90 -4.57
CA ILE A 143 3.92 -14.95 -5.68
C ILE A 143 2.66 -15.33 -6.46
N ILE A 144 2.51 -16.60 -6.85
CA ILE A 144 1.35 -17.09 -7.59
C ILE A 144 0.05 -16.84 -6.81
N LEU A 145 0.04 -17.18 -5.52
CA LEU A 145 -1.16 -17.04 -4.69
C LEU A 145 -1.51 -15.57 -4.43
N LEU A 146 -0.52 -14.69 -4.28
CA LEU A 146 -0.72 -13.25 -4.13
C LEU A 146 -1.33 -12.62 -5.39
N LEU A 147 -0.75 -12.91 -6.56
CA LEU A 147 -1.32 -12.50 -7.85
C LEU A 147 -2.72 -13.07 -8.04
N ALA A 148 -2.95 -14.33 -7.66
CA ALA A 148 -4.26 -14.95 -7.72
C ALA A 148 -5.27 -14.26 -6.79
N HIS A 149 -4.83 -13.57 -5.74
CA HIS A 149 -5.67 -12.75 -4.86
C HIS A 149 -5.68 -11.27 -5.24
N ASP A 150 -5.28 -10.90 -6.47
CA ASP A 150 -5.24 -9.53 -7.01
C ASP A 150 -4.24 -8.59 -6.30
N PHE A 151 -3.16 -9.10 -5.72
CA PHE A 151 -2.07 -8.24 -5.28
C PHE A 151 -1.26 -7.79 -6.50
N PRO A 152 -0.81 -6.52 -6.56
CA PRO A 152 0.12 -6.09 -7.62
C PRO A 152 1.45 -6.85 -7.49
N ILE A 153 2.23 -6.86 -8.57
CA ILE A 153 3.50 -7.61 -8.59
C ILE A 153 4.47 -7.11 -7.52
N GLU A 154 4.55 -5.81 -7.28
CA GLU A 154 5.43 -5.25 -6.26
C GLU A 154 5.08 -5.74 -4.86
N ASP A 155 3.79 -5.73 -4.50
CA ASP A 155 3.33 -6.28 -3.22
C ASP A 155 3.55 -7.80 -3.16
N SER A 156 3.36 -8.49 -4.29
CA SER A 156 3.56 -9.93 -4.37
C SER A 156 5.00 -10.31 -4.06
N LEU A 157 5.97 -9.56 -4.59
CA LEU A 157 7.40 -9.73 -4.31
C LEU A 157 7.73 -9.36 -2.86
N VAL A 158 7.19 -8.24 -2.36
CA VAL A 158 7.40 -7.84 -0.96
C VAL A 158 6.93 -8.93 0.00
N VAL A 159 5.68 -9.39 -0.12
CA VAL A 159 5.12 -10.38 0.81
C VAL A 159 5.75 -11.75 0.62
N ALA A 160 6.01 -12.21 -0.62
CA ALA A 160 6.66 -13.50 -0.85
C ALA A 160 8.06 -13.54 -0.22
N ARG A 161 8.83 -12.45 -0.34
CA ARG A 161 10.14 -12.34 0.32
C ARG A 161 10.01 -12.36 1.83
N SER A 162 9.04 -11.61 2.39
CA SER A 162 8.78 -11.58 3.82
C SER A 162 8.36 -12.95 4.37
N ALA A 163 7.56 -13.70 3.62
CA ALA A 163 7.09 -15.02 4.01
C ALA A 163 8.22 -16.05 4.15
N MET A 164 9.38 -15.82 3.50
CA MET A 164 10.55 -16.67 3.71
C MET A 164 11.22 -16.45 5.07
N ASN A 165 10.83 -15.40 5.80
CA ASN A 165 11.39 -15.04 7.09
C ASN A 165 10.48 -15.40 8.28
N VAL A 166 9.32 -16.00 8.03
CA VAL A 166 8.36 -16.40 9.09
C VAL A 166 8.30 -17.91 9.25
N SER A 167 7.99 -18.36 10.46
CA SER A 167 7.84 -19.79 10.73
C SER A 167 6.45 -20.30 10.35
N ARG A 168 6.35 -21.55 9.91
CA ARG A 168 5.08 -22.30 9.81
C ARG A 168 4.04 -21.68 8.87
N GLU A 169 4.47 -21.06 7.77
CA GLU A 169 3.57 -20.47 6.78
C GLU A 169 2.54 -19.53 7.44
N THR A 170 3.02 -18.53 8.17
CA THR A 170 2.15 -17.47 8.67
C THR A 170 2.21 -16.27 7.74
N TRP A 171 1.15 -15.45 7.74
CA TRP A 171 1.23 -14.17 7.06
C TRP A 171 2.26 -13.27 7.75
N PRO A 172 3.21 -12.66 7.02
CA PRO A 172 4.21 -11.79 7.61
C PRO A 172 3.56 -10.46 8.04
N ASP A 173 3.76 -10.08 9.30
CA ASP A 173 3.11 -8.92 9.92
C ASP A 173 4.08 -8.02 10.72
N ASP A 174 5.36 -8.37 10.80
CA ASP A 174 6.37 -7.58 11.49
C ASP A 174 7.43 -7.07 10.51
N ILE A 175 7.69 -5.76 10.53
CA ILE A 175 8.65 -5.05 9.67
C ILE A 175 10.04 -5.68 9.64
N GLN A 176 10.44 -6.41 10.69
CA GLN A 176 11.71 -7.13 10.73
C GLN A 176 11.81 -8.25 9.69
N PHE A 177 10.68 -8.81 9.27
CA PHE A 177 10.62 -9.85 8.23
C PHE A 177 10.59 -9.26 6.82
N PHE A 178 10.23 -7.98 6.68
CA PHE A 178 10.05 -7.33 5.39
C PHE A 178 11.37 -6.88 4.76
N PRO A 179 11.47 -6.93 3.41
CA PRO A 179 12.65 -6.52 2.69
C PRO A 179 12.88 -5.01 2.76
N VAL A 180 14.06 -4.57 2.29
CA VAL A 180 14.48 -3.16 2.23
C VAL A 180 14.87 -2.75 0.82
N PHE A 181 14.77 -1.46 0.53
CA PHE A 181 15.11 -0.88 -0.79
C PHE A 181 16.60 -0.71 -1.03
N SER A 182 17.43 -0.64 0.01
CA SER A 182 18.88 -0.43 -0.15
C SER A 182 19.72 -1.14 0.91
N LYS A 183 20.89 -1.62 0.47
CA LYS A 183 21.92 -2.28 1.30
C LYS A 183 22.60 -1.30 2.28
N GLN A 184 22.59 -0.01 1.96
CA GLN A 184 23.13 1.06 2.80
C GLN A 184 22.00 1.77 3.56
N SER A 185 21.24 1.03 4.37
CA SER A 185 20.27 1.61 5.31
C SER A 185 21.00 2.21 6.53
N GLY A 186 22.00 3.07 6.28
CA GLY A 186 22.94 3.56 7.29
C GLY A 186 22.61 4.93 7.89
N VAL A 187 21.67 5.68 7.31
CA VAL A 187 21.17 6.90 7.93
C VAL A 187 19.66 6.90 7.79
N ALA A 188 18.99 6.38 8.82
CA ALA A 188 17.55 6.50 8.88
C ALA A 188 17.22 8.00 8.90
N ARG A 189 16.42 8.48 7.94
CA ARG A 189 16.00 9.88 7.91
C ARG A 189 15.37 10.24 9.24
N GLU A 190 15.58 11.48 9.67
CA GLU A 190 14.87 12.00 10.83
C GLU A 190 13.36 11.94 10.53
N ALA A 191 12.58 11.54 11.53
CA ALA A 191 11.13 11.50 11.36
C ALA A 191 10.59 12.91 11.11
N PHE A 192 9.53 13.00 10.31
CA PHE A 192 8.74 14.23 10.25
C PHE A 192 8.11 14.51 11.61
N LEU A 193 7.79 15.79 11.86
CA LEU A 193 7.14 16.18 13.12
C LEU A 193 5.88 15.35 13.37
N PRO A 194 5.59 14.97 14.63
CA PRO A 194 4.41 14.19 14.95
C PRO A 194 3.14 15.03 14.80
N ILE A 195 2.05 14.37 14.42
CA ILE A 195 0.69 14.89 14.59
C ILE A 195 0.21 14.67 16.02
N ASP A 196 -0.77 15.48 16.43
CA ASP A 196 -1.60 15.23 17.61
C ASP A 196 -2.66 14.17 17.25
N ARG A 197 -2.53 12.98 17.85
CA ARG A 197 -3.43 11.86 17.60
C ARG A 197 -4.84 12.08 18.13
N ASP A 198 -5.01 12.83 19.22
CA ASP A 198 -6.33 13.07 19.80
C ASP A 198 -7.19 13.94 18.87
N LEU A 199 -6.52 14.79 18.08
CA LEU A 199 -7.15 15.60 17.04
C LEU A 199 -7.34 14.84 15.71
N PHE A 200 -6.64 13.72 15.51
CA PHE A 200 -6.59 12.95 14.26
C PHE A 200 -7.63 11.82 14.23
N ARG A 201 -8.92 12.18 14.20
CA ARG A 201 -10.02 11.20 14.27
C ARG A 201 -10.87 11.14 13.01
N LEU A 202 -11.50 12.27 12.68
CA LEU A 202 -12.25 12.46 11.45
C LEU A 202 -11.43 13.36 10.54
N TYR A 203 -11.20 12.92 9.30
CA TYR A 203 -10.35 13.63 8.35
C TYR A 203 -11.10 13.95 7.04
N PRO A 204 -11.92 15.01 7.00
CA PRO A 204 -12.60 15.41 5.77
C PRO A 204 -11.61 15.93 4.73
N VAL A 205 -11.81 15.54 3.48
CA VAL A 205 -11.05 16.05 2.31
C VAL A 205 -12.01 16.87 1.45
N VAL A 206 -11.72 18.16 1.29
CA VAL A 206 -12.59 19.15 0.64
C VAL A 206 -11.79 20.05 -0.31
N ASP A 207 -12.45 20.71 -1.24
CA ASP A 207 -11.79 21.39 -2.38
C ASP A 207 -11.74 22.92 -2.28
N THR A 208 -12.26 23.53 -1.21
CA THR A 208 -12.21 24.98 -1.01
C THR A 208 -11.89 25.37 0.43
N PHE A 209 -11.31 26.56 0.60
CA PHE A 209 -11.10 27.15 1.92
C PHE A 209 -12.41 27.32 2.70
N GLU A 210 -13.51 27.72 2.06
CA GLU A 210 -14.79 27.91 2.75
C GLU A 210 -15.35 26.61 3.35
N TRP A 211 -15.12 25.47 2.68
CA TRP A 211 -15.41 24.16 3.26
C TRP A 211 -14.56 23.90 4.52
N VAL A 212 -13.24 24.08 4.43
CA VAL A 212 -12.32 23.89 5.56
C VAL A 212 -12.73 24.77 6.75
N LYS A 213 -12.96 26.06 6.49
CA LYS A 213 -13.40 27.04 7.49
C LYS A 213 -14.73 26.66 8.13
N THR A 214 -15.71 26.19 7.36
CA THR A 214 -17.01 25.75 7.89
C THR A 214 -16.84 24.53 8.80
N LEU A 215 -16.08 23.52 8.36
CA LEU A 215 -15.80 22.32 9.15
C LEU A 215 -15.13 22.65 10.48
N VAL A 216 -14.12 23.53 10.46
CA VAL A 216 -13.37 23.93 11.65
C VAL A 216 -14.19 24.84 12.57
N LYS A 217 -14.68 25.98 12.07
CA LYS A 217 -15.29 27.03 12.91
C LYS A 217 -16.73 26.70 13.31
N ALA A 218 -17.52 26.07 12.45
CA ALA A 218 -18.94 25.79 12.74
C ALA A 218 -19.17 24.39 13.33
N HIS A 219 -18.30 23.43 13.04
CA HIS A 219 -18.50 22.02 13.44
C HIS A 219 -17.38 21.43 14.30
N GLY A 220 -16.34 22.21 14.61
CA GLY A 220 -15.28 21.79 15.53
C GLY A 220 -14.39 20.66 15.00
N VAL A 221 -14.38 20.40 13.69
CA VAL A 221 -13.47 19.43 13.07
C VAL A 221 -12.02 19.88 13.31
N LYS A 222 -11.19 18.95 13.79
CA LYS A 222 -9.82 19.26 14.23
C LYS A 222 -8.74 18.90 13.22
N THR A 223 -9.07 18.07 12.24
CA THR A 223 -8.17 17.66 11.15
C THR A 223 -8.95 17.70 9.83
N ALA A 224 -8.41 18.36 8.81
CA ALA A 224 -9.02 18.41 7.47
C ALA A 224 -7.96 18.63 6.38
N GLN A 225 -8.29 18.26 5.14
CA GLN A 225 -7.40 18.44 3.98
C GLN A 225 -8.05 19.36 2.96
N LEU A 226 -7.29 20.35 2.48
CA LEU A 226 -7.62 21.11 1.29
C LEU A 226 -7.03 20.42 0.05
N ARG A 227 -7.90 20.00 -0.87
CA ARG A 227 -7.56 19.31 -2.10
C ARG A 227 -8.13 20.02 -3.33
N ILE A 228 -7.37 20.97 -3.84
CA ILE A 228 -7.69 21.70 -5.08
C ILE A 228 -7.15 20.93 -6.28
N LYS A 229 -8.03 20.40 -7.13
CA LYS A 229 -7.64 19.64 -8.33
C LYS A 229 -7.12 20.52 -9.47
N ASP A 230 -7.64 21.74 -9.57
CA ASP A 230 -7.28 22.67 -10.63
C ASP A 230 -6.00 23.45 -10.27
N ARG A 231 -4.87 22.99 -10.82
CA ARG A 231 -3.54 23.62 -10.65
C ARG A 231 -3.47 25.05 -11.23
N THR A 232 -4.41 25.44 -12.10
CA THR A 232 -4.45 26.76 -12.74
C THR A 232 -5.36 27.76 -12.02
N SER A 233 -5.99 27.34 -10.93
CA SER A 233 -6.87 28.21 -10.15
C SER A 233 -6.12 29.46 -9.67
N ALA A 234 -6.59 30.64 -10.07
CA ALA A 234 -6.05 31.92 -9.62
C ALA A 234 -6.14 32.12 -8.10
N LEU A 235 -6.98 31.32 -7.41
CA LEU A 235 -7.18 31.36 -5.97
C LEU A 235 -6.34 30.32 -5.21
N LEU A 236 -5.54 29.49 -5.89
CA LEU A 236 -4.79 28.42 -5.24
C LEU A 236 -3.85 28.93 -4.15
N ASP A 237 -3.01 29.93 -4.47
CA ASP A 237 -2.06 30.51 -3.51
C ASP A 237 -2.77 31.12 -2.29
N GLN A 238 -3.84 31.89 -2.54
CA GLN A 238 -4.64 32.53 -1.49
C GLN A 238 -5.32 31.49 -0.59
N GLN A 239 -5.93 30.45 -1.17
CA GLN A 239 -6.59 29.41 -0.37
C GLN A 239 -5.62 28.60 0.48
N VAL A 240 -4.40 28.32 -0.02
CA VAL A 240 -3.35 27.68 0.79
C VAL A 240 -2.91 28.61 1.93
N GLN A 241 -2.74 29.90 1.67
CA GLN A 241 -2.44 30.89 2.70
C GLN A 241 -3.53 30.94 3.78
N ASP A 242 -4.80 31.03 3.37
CA ASP A 242 -5.94 31.13 4.28
C ASP A 242 -6.11 29.88 5.17
N VAL A 243 -5.89 28.68 4.60
CA VAL A 243 -5.86 27.43 5.39
C VAL A 243 -4.71 27.42 6.38
N SER A 244 -3.54 27.92 5.98
CA SER A 244 -2.36 27.98 6.86
C SER A 244 -2.59 28.92 8.05
N ILE A 245 -3.15 30.10 7.80
CA ILE A 245 -3.55 31.06 8.85
C ILE A 245 -4.60 30.43 9.76
N LEU A 246 -5.65 29.83 9.20
CA LEU A 246 -6.72 29.21 9.98
C LEU A 246 -6.19 28.10 10.91
N SER A 247 -5.25 27.29 10.43
CA SER A 247 -4.62 26.23 11.22
C SER A 247 -3.89 26.81 12.43
N GLN A 248 -3.09 27.86 12.23
CA GLN A 248 -2.37 28.55 13.29
C GLN A 248 -3.31 29.21 14.31
N GLU A 249 -4.37 29.89 13.85
CA GLU A 249 -5.37 30.55 14.72
C GLU A 249 -6.13 29.57 15.62
N THR A 250 -6.39 28.37 15.12
CA THR A 250 -7.31 27.41 15.76
C THR A 250 -6.63 26.20 16.39
N GLY A 251 -5.31 26.05 16.17
CA GLY A 251 -4.56 24.86 16.58
C GLY A 251 -5.02 23.58 15.88
N THR A 252 -5.64 23.69 14.69
CA THR A 252 -6.14 22.53 13.94
C THR A 252 -5.09 21.97 12.99
N GLN A 253 -5.20 20.68 12.69
CA GLN A 253 -4.27 19.93 11.83
C GLN A 253 -4.75 20.00 10.38
N LEU A 254 -4.42 21.08 9.68
CA LEU A 254 -4.89 21.30 8.30
C LEU A 254 -3.78 20.96 7.29
N PHE A 255 -4.08 20.04 6.39
CA PHE A 255 -3.13 19.56 5.38
C PHE A 255 -3.46 20.12 3.99
N ILE A 256 -2.41 20.46 3.25
CA ILE A 256 -2.50 20.86 1.84
C ILE A 256 -2.18 19.64 0.97
N ASN A 257 -3.05 19.29 0.03
CA ASN A 257 -2.78 18.18 -0.90
C ASN A 257 -1.83 18.63 -2.02
N ASP A 258 -0.79 17.85 -2.31
CA ASP A 258 0.19 17.95 -3.42
C ASP A 258 1.07 19.22 -3.46
N TYR A 259 0.55 20.39 -3.12
CA TYR A 259 1.22 21.70 -3.30
C TYR A 259 2.27 22.01 -2.24
N TRP A 260 3.26 21.13 -2.06
CA TRP A 260 4.29 21.23 -1.01
C TRP A 260 5.07 22.55 -1.05
N ARG A 261 5.37 23.11 -2.23
CA ARG A 261 6.05 24.40 -2.35
C ARG A 261 5.23 25.55 -1.77
N LEU A 262 3.91 25.53 -1.98
CA LEU A 262 3.00 26.52 -1.39
C LEU A 262 2.84 26.31 0.11
N ALA A 263 2.79 25.04 0.56
CA ALA A 263 2.77 24.71 1.97
C ALA A 263 4.00 25.26 2.71
N ILE A 264 5.19 25.15 2.11
CA ILE A 264 6.43 25.76 2.65
C ILE A 264 6.31 27.29 2.65
N LYS A 265 5.93 27.90 1.51
CA LYS A 265 5.81 29.36 1.35
C LYS A 265 4.94 29.98 2.45
N HIS A 266 3.83 29.32 2.78
CA HIS A 266 2.83 29.83 3.73
C HIS A 266 2.93 29.22 5.13
N GLN A 267 3.99 28.43 5.42
CA GLN A 267 4.21 27.78 6.71
C GLN A 267 2.96 27.00 7.19
N ALA A 268 2.41 26.20 6.27
CA ALA A 268 1.25 25.37 6.56
C ALA A 268 1.54 24.37 7.70
N TYR A 269 0.51 23.79 8.29
CA TYR A 269 0.71 22.75 9.31
C TYR A 269 1.32 21.47 8.72
N GLY A 270 0.91 21.10 7.51
CA GLY A 270 1.47 19.96 6.80
C GLY A 270 1.00 19.84 5.36
N VAL A 271 1.62 18.90 4.65
CA VAL A 271 1.29 18.52 3.28
C VAL A 271 0.91 17.04 3.23
N HIS A 272 0.02 16.67 2.30
CA HIS A 272 -0.28 15.29 1.97
C HIS A 272 0.13 15.01 0.52
N LEU A 273 0.89 13.94 0.28
CA LEU A 273 1.43 13.59 -1.05
C LEU A 273 1.01 12.17 -1.47
N GLY A 274 0.73 12.01 -2.76
CA GLY A 274 0.66 10.71 -3.43
C GLY A 274 2.05 10.15 -3.75
N GLN A 275 2.11 8.91 -4.26
CA GLN A 275 3.38 8.29 -4.67
C GLN A 275 4.07 9.05 -5.81
N GLU A 276 3.33 9.45 -6.84
CA GLU A 276 3.87 10.23 -7.96
C GLU A 276 4.41 11.60 -7.48
N ASP A 277 3.70 12.27 -6.57
CA ASP A 277 4.17 13.54 -6.01
C ASP A 277 5.41 13.37 -5.12
N LEU A 278 5.57 12.22 -4.44
CA LEU A 278 6.76 11.91 -3.66
C LEU A 278 8.01 11.76 -4.54
N ASP A 279 7.87 11.21 -5.75
CA ASP A 279 8.99 11.04 -6.67
C ASP A 279 9.53 12.40 -7.17
N GLU A 280 8.67 13.43 -7.23
CA GLU A 280 9.04 14.80 -7.63
C GLU A 280 9.38 15.75 -6.46
N ALA A 281 8.91 15.44 -5.25
CA ALA A 281 9.03 16.31 -4.10
C ALA A 281 10.44 16.33 -3.51
N ASN A 282 10.88 17.52 -3.09
CA ASN A 282 12.10 17.63 -2.30
C ASN A 282 11.77 17.40 -0.82
N ILE A 283 11.86 16.14 -0.39
CA ILE A 283 11.53 15.70 0.98
C ILE A 283 12.36 16.44 2.03
N GLU A 284 13.64 16.71 1.77
CA GLU A 284 14.53 17.43 2.69
C GLU A 284 14.07 18.90 2.87
N GLN A 285 13.58 19.55 1.82
CA GLN A 285 13.03 20.91 1.93
C GLN A 285 11.72 20.94 2.73
N ILE A 286 10.85 19.94 2.55
CA ILE A 286 9.60 19.83 3.32
C ILE A 286 9.93 19.63 4.81
N HIS A 287 10.90 18.76 5.10
CA HIS A 287 11.36 18.49 6.47
C HIS A 287 12.00 19.73 7.11
N ALA A 288 12.93 20.39 6.42
CA ALA A 288 13.60 21.60 6.90
C ALA A 288 12.64 22.78 7.12
N ALA A 289 11.48 22.78 6.45
CA ALA A 289 10.41 23.76 6.66
C ALA A 289 9.54 23.45 7.89
N ASN A 290 9.84 22.40 8.66
CA ASN A 290 9.06 21.94 9.82
C ASN A 290 7.60 21.63 9.49
N LEU A 291 7.33 21.20 8.25
CA LEU A 291 6.00 20.73 7.88
C LEU A 291 5.79 19.29 8.37
N ARG A 292 4.54 18.91 8.57
CA ARG A 292 4.14 17.51 8.71
C ARG A 292 3.88 16.90 7.34
N LEU A 293 4.11 15.59 7.21
CA LEU A 293 3.92 14.87 5.96
C LEU A 293 2.94 13.73 6.13
N GLY A 294 1.88 13.74 5.32
CA GLY A 294 1.02 12.58 5.09
C GLY A 294 1.34 11.91 3.77
N VAL A 295 1.33 10.59 3.73
CA VAL A 295 1.63 9.82 2.50
C VAL A 295 0.47 8.88 2.18
N SER A 296 -0.05 8.94 0.95
CA SER A 296 -0.98 7.93 0.44
C SER A 296 -0.25 6.63 0.08
N THR A 297 -0.80 5.50 0.52
CA THR A 297 -0.30 4.15 0.22
C THR A 297 -1.42 3.22 -0.23
N HIS A 298 -1.10 2.33 -1.16
CA HIS A 298 -2.04 1.41 -1.81
C HIS A 298 -1.69 -0.07 -1.61
N GLY A 299 -0.59 -0.36 -0.91
CA GLY A 299 -0.04 -1.71 -0.79
C GLY A 299 1.24 -1.76 0.05
N TYR A 300 1.73 -2.98 0.28
CA TYR A 300 2.95 -3.23 1.04
C TYR A 300 4.16 -2.49 0.50
N TYR A 301 4.35 -2.50 -0.82
CA TYR A 301 5.49 -1.85 -1.45
C TYR A 301 5.54 -0.34 -1.14
N GLU A 302 4.39 0.33 -1.24
CA GLU A 302 4.27 1.76 -0.94
C GLU A 302 4.39 2.06 0.56
N ILE A 303 3.90 1.16 1.43
CA ILE A 303 4.10 1.25 2.89
C ILE A 303 5.59 1.21 3.22
N LEU A 304 6.34 0.28 2.63
CA LEU A 304 7.78 0.19 2.83
C LEU A 304 8.50 1.43 2.27
N LYS A 305 8.08 1.97 1.10
CA LYS A 305 8.65 3.23 0.59
C LYS A 305 8.40 4.37 1.59
N ALA A 306 7.18 4.48 2.12
CA ALA A 306 6.81 5.50 3.09
C ALA A 306 7.61 5.36 4.39
N GLU A 307 7.87 4.15 4.87
CA GLU A 307 8.69 3.89 6.06
C GLU A 307 10.08 4.55 5.97
N THR A 308 10.72 4.50 4.79
CA THR A 308 12.06 5.08 4.59
C THR A 308 12.15 6.60 4.80
N ILE A 309 11.01 7.30 4.71
CA ILE A 309 10.93 8.75 4.90
C ILE A 309 10.20 9.15 6.20
N ARG A 310 9.73 8.17 6.99
CA ARG A 310 9.12 8.36 8.32
C ARG A 310 8.13 9.53 8.39
N PRO A 311 7.01 9.45 7.64
CA PRO A 311 6.02 10.51 7.59
C PRO A 311 5.28 10.67 8.93
N SER A 312 4.59 11.78 9.09
CA SER A 312 3.76 12.06 10.26
C SER A 312 2.53 11.14 10.35
N TYR A 313 2.02 10.64 9.21
CA TYR A 313 1.00 9.59 9.13
C TYR A 313 0.98 8.92 7.74
N ILE A 314 0.38 7.73 7.67
CA ILE A 314 0.14 6.97 6.44
C ILE A 314 -1.36 6.90 6.16
N ALA A 315 -1.77 7.17 4.92
CA ALA A 315 -3.12 6.95 4.46
C ALA A 315 -3.22 5.63 3.68
N LEU A 316 -4.18 4.79 4.05
CA LEU A 316 -4.45 3.49 3.44
C LEU A 316 -5.71 3.58 2.58
N GLY A 317 -5.58 3.40 1.28
CA GLY A 317 -6.73 3.47 0.40
C GLY A 317 -6.47 3.01 -1.03
N HIS A 318 -7.50 2.86 -1.86
CA HIS A 318 -8.91 3.01 -1.50
C HIS A 318 -9.47 1.69 -0.94
N ILE A 319 -10.18 1.74 0.19
CA ILE A 319 -10.68 0.54 0.87
C ILE A 319 -11.88 -0.07 0.13
N PHE A 320 -12.82 0.78 -0.28
CA PHE A 320 -14.03 0.40 -1.01
C PHE A 320 -14.14 1.14 -2.35
N PRO A 321 -14.96 0.67 -3.31
CA PRO A 321 -15.19 1.36 -4.58
C PRO A 321 -15.51 2.85 -4.38
N THR A 322 -14.88 3.70 -5.19
CA THR A 322 -15.05 5.15 -5.11
C THR A 322 -15.06 5.78 -6.50
N THR A 323 -15.88 6.81 -6.68
CA THR A 323 -15.93 7.64 -7.89
C THR A 323 -15.19 8.97 -7.74
N THR A 324 -14.52 9.18 -6.60
CA THR A 324 -13.92 10.48 -6.23
C THR A 324 -12.61 10.78 -6.98
N LYS A 325 -11.88 9.71 -7.31
CA LYS A 325 -10.63 9.69 -8.08
C LYS A 325 -10.67 8.43 -8.95
N SER A 326 -10.19 8.52 -10.19
CA SER A 326 -9.93 7.32 -10.99
C SER A 326 -8.76 6.57 -10.34
N MET A 327 -8.97 5.32 -9.97
CA MET A 327 -7.97 4.51 -9.28
C MET A 327 -7.43 3.45 -10.25
N PRO A 328 -6.10 3.29 -10.37
CA PRO A 328 -5.50 2.29 -11.25
C PRO A 328 -5.62 0.86 -10.65
N SER A 329 -5.87 0.76 -9.34
CA SER A 329 -5.98 -0.52 -8.63
C SER A 329 -7.42 -0.88 -8.28
N LYS A 330 -7.66 -2.16 -7.94
CA LYS A 330 -8.91 -2.61 -7.32
C LYS A 330 -9.00 -2.13 -5.85
N PRO A 331 -10.21 -2.02 -5.28
CA PRO A 331 -10.36 -1.73 -3.85
C PRO A 331 -9.67 -2.79 -2.98
N GLN A 332 -9.03 -2.35 -1.90
CA GLN A 332 -8.24 -3.22 -1.03
C GLN A 332 -9.09 -4.15 -0.16
N GLY A 333 -10.27 -3.68 0.27
CA GLY A 333 -11.13 -4.38 1.21
C GLY A 333 -10.57 -4.43 2.64
N LEU A 334 -11.38 -5.00 3.54
CA LEU A 334 -11.09 -5.01 4.98
C LEU A 334 -9.96 -5.96 5.36
N VAL A 335 -9.84 -7.12 4.69
CA VAL A 335 -8.79 -8.10 4.97
C VAL A 335 -7.42 -7.47 4.76
N ARG A 336 -7.18 -6.85 3.61
CA ARG A 336 -5.90 -6.18 3.34
C ARG A 336 -5.65 -5.00 4.28
N LEU A 337 -6.70 -4.22 4.58
CA LEU A 337 -6.58 -3.12 5.55
C LEU A 337 -6.06 -3.62 6.91
N GLY A 338 -6.62 -4.70 7.45
CA GLY A 338 -6.16 -5.29 8.71
C GLY A 338 -4.72 -5.80 8.63
N LEU A 339 -4.35 -6.45 7.52
CA LEU A 339 -2.98 -6.93 7.32
C LEU A 339 -1.97 -5.77 7.22
N TYR A 340 -2.33 -4.68 6.52
CA TYR A 340 -1.51 -3.47 6.44
C TYR A 340 -1.38 -2.77 7.78
N GLN A 341 -2.48 -2.68 8.54
CA GLN A 341 -2.48 -2.09 9.88
C GLN A 341 -1.56 -2.87 10.82
N ASN A 342 -1.62 -4.20 10.80
CA ASN A 342 -0.75 -5.06 11.61
C ASN A 342 0.73 -4.78 11.32
N LEU A 343 1.12 -4.71 10.03
CA LEU A 343 2.48 -4.32 9.65
C LEU A 343 2.85 -2.94 10.21
N ILE A 344 2.03 -1.91 9.96
CA ILE A 344 2.34 -0.54 10.37
C ILE A 344 2.45 -0.41 11.90
N ASN A 345 1.69 -1.21 12.66
CA ASN A 345 1.80 -1.26 14.12
C ASN A 345 3.19 -1.67 14.61
N THR A 346 3.97 -2.40 13.80
CA THR A 346 5.36 -2.79 14.13
C THR A 346 6.40 -1.75 13.70
N ILE A 347 6.01 -0.72 12.94
CA ILE A 347 6.90 0.35 12.48
C ILE A 347 6.96 1.45 13.53
N MET A 348 7.99 1.41 14.38
CA MET A 348 8.16 2.33 15.51
C MET A 348 8.91 3.62 15.13
N VAL A 349 8.36 4.75 15.57
CA VAL A 349 8.97 6.08 15.53
C VAL A 349 9.08 6.58 16.97
N GLY A 350 10.24 6.35 17.60
CA GLY A 350 10.39 6.52 19.05
C GLY A 350 9.51 5.51 19.79
N ASP A 351 8.65 6.00 20.67
CA ASP A 351 7.81 5.17 21.55
C ASP A 351 6.41 4.87 20.96
N TYR A 352 6.18 5.16 19.68
CA TYR A 352 4.86 5.01 19.05
C TYR A 352 4.94 4.46 17.61
N SER A 353 3.87 3.83 17.12
CA SER A 353 3.75 3.37 15.71
C SER A 353 3.27 4.48 14.78
N ILE A 354 3.58 4.50 13.49
CA ILE A 354 3.14 5.60 12.60
C ILE A 354 1.59 5.68 12.56
N PRO A 355 0.97 6.86 12.82
CA PRO A 355 -0.48 7.00 12.74
C PRO A 355 -1.05 6.69 11.35
N THR A 356 -2.27 6.18 11.32
CA THR A 356 -2.92 5.69 10.10
C THR A 356 -4.29 6.32 9.86
N VAL A 357 -4.64 6.50 8.58
CA VAL A 357 -5.99 6.90 8.18
C VAL A 357 -6.48 6.05 7.01
N ALA A 358 -7.64 5.42 7.15
CA ALA A 358 -8.27 4.74 6.02
C ALA A 358 -9.07 5.71 5.16
N ILE A 359 -9.02 5.54 3.84
CA ILE A 359 -9.76 6.36 2.87
C ILE A 359 -10.32 5.52 1.73
N GLY A 360 -11.43 5.99 1.14
CA GLY A 360 -11.96 5.45 -0.12
C GLY A 360 -13.26 4.67 0.07
N GLY A 361 -14.37 5.30 -0.34
CA GLY A 361 -15.70 4.71 -0.26
C GLY A 361 -16.24 4.51 1.16
N ILE A 362 -15.64 5.17 2.16
CA ILE A 362 -16.05 5.07 3.57
C ILE A 362 -17.20 6.03 3.87
N ASP A 363 -18.24 5.53 4.54
CA ASP A 363 -19.38 6.28 5.07
C ASP A 363 -19.95 5.60 6.33
N LEU A 364 -21.09 6.08 6.84
CA LEU A 364 -21.69 5.52 8.07
C LEU A 364 -22.08 4.04 7.97
N SER A 365 -22.29 3.49 6.79
CA SER A 365 -22.68 2.09 6.61
C SER A 365 -21.53 1.11 6.82
N ASN A 366 -20.28 1.55 6.65
CA ASN A 366 -19.10 0.69 6.68
C ASN A 366 -17.99 1.17 7.63
N ILE A 367 -18.09 2.39 8.19
CA ILE A 367 -17.07 2.97 9.08
C ILE A 367 -16.71 2.05 10.25
N SER A 368 -17.71 1.37 10.85
CA SER A 368 -17.46 0.49 12.00
C SER A 368 -16.53 -0.67 11.65
N SER A 369 -16.69 -1.26 10.47
CA SER A 369 -15.86 -2.39 10.01
C SER A 369 -14.45 -1.95 9.65
N VAL A 370 -14.26 -0.69 9.27
CA VAL A 370 -12.95 -0.10 8.97
C VAL A 370 -12.20 0.19 10.26
N VAL A 371 -12.84 0.87 11.21
CA VAL A 371 -12.23 1.20 12.50
C VAL A 371 -11.89 -0.07 13.29
N SER A 372 -12.69 -1.13 13.17
CA SER A 372 -12.38 -2.42 13.80
C SER A 372 -11.11 -3.09 13.26
N GLN A 373 -10.52 -2.59 12.17
CA GLN A 373 -9.20 -3.03 11.70
C GLN A 373 -8.04 -2.35 12.46
N GLY A 374 -8.32 -1.37 13.33
CA GLY A 374 -7.31 -0.72 14.18
C GLY A 374 -6.72 0.58 13.64
N VAL A 375 -7.33 1.21 12.62
CA VAL A 375 -6.86 2.51 12.11
C VAL A 375 -7.13 3.64 13.10
N ASP A 376 -6.22 4.63 13.17
CA ASP A 376 -6.37 5.78 14.09
C ASP A 376 -7.47 6.75 13.63
N SER A 377 -7.70 6.84 12.32
CA SER A 377 -8.53 7.86 11.70
C SER A 377 -9.28 7.37 10.46
N ILE A 378 -10.33 8.10 10.09
CA ILE A 378 -11.10 7.86 8.86
C ILE A 378 -11.17 9.13 8.04
N ALA A 379 -10.76 9.05 6.77
CA ALA A 379 -10.89 10.13 5.81
C ALA A 379 -12.13 9.95 4.93
N VAL A 380 -12.88 11.04 4.77
CA VAL A 380 -14.14 11.07 4.02
C VAL A 380 -14.21 12.27 3.09
N VAL A 381 -14.84 12.08 1.92
CA VAL A 381 -15.11 13.15 0.96
C VAL A 381 -16.63 13.29 0.83
N ARG A 382 -17.26 12.38 0.07
CA ARG A 382 -18.70 12.45 -0.27
C ARG A 382 -19.61 12.31 0.94
N ALA A 383 -19.21 11.54 1.96
CA ALA A 383 -20.00 11.41 3.18
C ALA A 383 -20.27 12.77 3.84
N ILE A 384 -19.36 13.75 3.67
CA ILE A 384 -19.48 15.13 4.12
C ILE A 384 -20.05 16.04 3.03
N THR A 385 -19.43 16.08 1.84
CA THR A 385 -19.77 17.06 0.81
C THR A 385 -21.15 16.84 0.18
N GLN A 386 -21.74 15.65 0.32
CA GLN A 386 -23.09 15.31 -0.16
C GLN A 386 -24.09 15.13 0.99
N ALA A 387 -23.75 15.52 2.21
CA ALA A 387 -24.65 15.44 3.35
C ALA A 387 -25.79 16.46 3.24
N LYS A 388 -27.04 15.99 3.41
CA LYS A 388 -28.21 16.89 3.48
C LYS A 388 -28.21 17.77 4.74
N ASP A 389 -27.69 17.24 5.84
CA ASP A 389 -27.52 17.90 7.13
C ASP A 389 -26.09 17.65 7.60
N LEU A 390 -25.23 18.65 7.40
CA LEU A 390 -23.79 18.56 7.66
C LEU A 390 -23.50 18.37 9.16
N SER A 391 -24.17 19.14 10.03
CA SER A 391 -24.01 19.04 11.48
C SER A 391 -24.33 17.64 11.99
N ARG A 392 -25.49 17.10 11.58
CA ARG A 392 -25.90 15.74 11.98
C ARG A 392 -24.95 14.69 11.45
N ARG A 393 -24.48 14.85 10.21
CA ARG A 393 -23.52 13.91 9.59
C ARG A 393 -22.21 13.86 10.36
N ILE A 394 -21.63 15.02 10.70
CA ILE A 394 -20.38 15.11 11.46
C ILE A 394 -20.55 14.47 12.83
N GLY A 395 -21.63 14.79 13.55
CA GLY A 395 -21.91 14.17 14.85
C GLY A 395 -22.05 12.64 14.74
N SER A 396 -22.72 12.14 13.70
CA SER A 396 -22.87 10.69 13.47
C SER A 396 -21.53 10.01 13.17
N LEU A 397 -20.64 10.67 12.43
CA LEU A 397 -19.30 10.14 12.13
C LEU A 397 -18.45 10.08 13.39
N PHE A 398 -18.44 11.13 14.22
CA PHE A 398 -17.73 11.11 15.50
C PHE A 398 -18.27 10.04 16.45
N ASN A 399 -19.60 9.93 16.58
CA ASN A 399 -20.21 8.88 17.41
C ASN A 399 -19.80 7.47 16.97
N ALA A 400 -19.70 7.22 15.66
CA ALA A 400 -19.23 5.94 15.14
C ALA A 400 -17.75 5.68 15.45
N LEU A 401 -16.92 6.73 15.49
CA LEU A 401 -15.51 6.65 15.92
C LEU A 401 -15.35 6.49 17.44
N ASP A 402 -16.29 7.01 18.25
CA ASP A 402 -16.29 6.90 19.72
C ASP A 402 -16.81 5.55 20.22
N GLY A 403 -17.85 5.01 19.58
CA GLY A 403 -18.54 3.79 20.00
C GLY A 403 -17.67 2.54 20.00
N ILE A 404 -16.47 2.58 19.41
CA ILE A 404 -15.57 1.44 19.27
C ILE A 404 -14.55 1.39 20.42
N LYS A 405 -14.05 2.55 20.90
CA LYS A 405 -13.17 2.60 22.09
C LYS A 405 -13.87 2.15 23.37
N ALA A 406 -15.20 2.30 23.46
CA ALA A 406 -15.98 1.83 24.61
C ALA A 406 -16.22 0.29 24.60
N GLY A 407 -16.00 -0.38 23.46
CA GLY A 407 -16.23 -1.82 23.28
C GLY A 407 -14.99 -2.70 23.53
N GLU A 408 -13.79 -2.13 23.58
CA GLU A 408 -12.52 -2.84 23.83
C GLU A 408 -12.32 -3.25 25.31
N GLY A 409 -13.36 -3.11 26.15
CA GLY A 409 -13.38 -3.62 27.52
C GLY A 409 -13.94 -5.05 27.67
N VAL A 410 -14.37 -5.71 26.60
CA VAL A 410 -14.99 -7.05 26.70
C VAL A 410 -14.61 -7.95 25.52
N ILE A 411 -13.36 -8.41 25.45
CA ILE A 411 -13.04 -9.78 25.00
C ILE A 411 -11.79 -10.24 25.76
N ALA A 412 -11.97 -11.31 26.54
CA ALA A 412 -10.93 -12.01 27.31
C ALA A 412 -10.31 -13.15 26.50
#